data_AF-A0A0E3Z255-F1
#
_entry.id   AF-A0A0E3Z255-F1
#
_cell.length_a   1.000
_cell.length_b   1.000
_cell.length_c   1.000
_cell.angle_alpha   90.00
_cell.angle_beta   90.00
_cell.angle_gamma   90.00
#
_symmetry.space_group_name_H-M   'P 1'
#
loop_
_entity.id
_entity.type
_entity.pdbx_description
1 polymer ?
#
loop_
_entity_poly.entity_id
_entity_poly.type
_entity_poly.pdbx_seq_one_letter_code
_entity_poly.pdbx_strand_id
1 'polypeptide(L)'
;MRSCTVDNTKKNETRDLNRDPLTGAPGSHPVGVGVGGVGGAAAGVVIGALGGPLGMLIGGGIGTLVGAAAGKGVAERIDPTGEEVFWRQTHASRPYHDARFDYENDYAPAYSYGVDARARMADRVWDDRLEHELGAGWGQVRGQSKLEWDHARDAVRDAWDRSDRTYRAYDASDRYYADQFERVDYREADAGFDDYRPAYRYGTQARSRYGDREWDDHLESELGQGWDQAKGNSRLGWEQAKAATRDAWHNVERALPGDADGDGR
;
A
#
# COMPACT_ATOMS: atom_id res chain seq x y z
N MET A 1 63.28 -3.36 27.56
CA MET A 1 62.26 -3.10 26.52
C MET A 1 61.71 -4.45 26.07
N ARG A 2 60.42 -4.71 26.31
CA ARG A 2 59.78 -6.02 26.18
C ARG A 2 59.42 -6.29 24.72
N SER A 3 59.92 -7.39 24.17
CA SER A 3 59.50 -7.97 22.90
C SER A 3 58.90 -9.34 23.20
N CYS A 4 57.60 -9.50 22.96
CA CYS A 4 56.91 -10.78 22.97
C CYS A 4 55.91 -10.76 21.81
N THR A 5 56.33 -11.25 20.65
CA THR A 5 55.40 -11.69 19.60
C THR A 5 54.92 -13.08 19.98
N VAL A 6 53.63 -13.22 20.25
CA VAL A 6 52.97 -14.52 20.41
C VAL A 6 52.18 -14.77 19.14
N ASP A 7 52.71 -15.64 18.28
CA ASP A 7 51.91 -16.34 17.28
C ASP A 7 51.10 -17.43 18.00
N ASN A 8 49.79 -17.45 17.78
CA ASN A 8 48.92 -18.48 18.34
C ASN A 8 47.97 -19.02 17.25
N THR A 9 48.31 -20.18 16.72
CA THR A 9 47.49 -20.96 15.78
C THR A 9 46.38 -21.71 16.54
N LYS A 10 45.14 -21.45 16.09
CA LYS A 10 43.92 -22.29 16.15
C LYS A 10 43.45 -22.85 17.51
N LYS A 11 42.27 -22.38 17.95
CA LYS A 11 41.22 -23.25 18.50
C LYS A 11 39.87 -22.92 17.85
N ASN A 12 39.36 -23.91 17.11
CA ASN A 12 37.94 -24.05 16.74
C ASN A 12 37.13 -24.25 18.03
N GLU A 13 36.24 -23.33 18.36
CA GLU A 13 35.04 -23.63 19.14
C GLU A 13 33.87 -22.87 18.51
N THR A 14 33.20 -23.56 17.59
CA THR A 14 31.80 -23.36 17.24
C THR A 14 30.97 -23.26 18.52
N ARG A 15 30.34 -22.11 18.76
CA ARG A 15 29.33 -21.97 19.81
C ARG A 15 28.01 -21.48 19.22
N ASP A 16 27.07 -22.43 19.25
CA ASP A 16 25.62 -22.34 19.36
C ASP A 16 24.88 -21.35 18.46
N LEU A 17 24.52 -21.87 17.29
CA LEU A 17 23.29 -21.49 16.63
C LEU A 17 22.14 -22.08 17.47
N ASN A 18 21.20 -21.23 17.89
CA ASN A 18 19.96 -21.63 18.55
C ASN A 18 19.18 -22.54 17.58
N ARG A 19 19.35 -23.87 17.73
CA ARG A 19 18.80 -24.89 16.84
C ARG A 19 17.52 -25.45 17.42
N ASP A 20 16.52 -25.60 16.56
CA ASP A 20 15.29 -26.29 16.87
C ASP A 20 15.55 -27.78 17.19
N PRO A 21 15.05 -28.33 18.32
CA PRO A 21 15.32 -29.71 18.74
C PRO A 21 14.70 -30.81 17.87
N LEU A 22 13.82 -30.50 16.91
CA LEU A 22 13.13 -31.49 16.08
C LEU A 22 13.62 -31.51 14.62
N THR A 23 14.18 -30.41 14.11
CA THR A 23 14.49 -30.30 12.67
C THR A 23 15.88 -29.75 12.32
N GLY A 24 16.62 -29.16 13.26
CA GLY A 24 18.02 -28.77 13.05
C GLY A 24 18.28 -27.67 12.00
N ALA A 25 17.25 -26.97 11.51
CA ALA A 25 17.40 -25.83 10.62
C ALA A 25 17.91 -24.57 11.34
N PRO A 26 18.74 -23.70 10.71
CA PRO A 26 19.17 -22.43 11.29
C PRO A 26 17.97 -21.49 11.49
N GLY A 27 17.83 -20.92 12.69
CA GLY A 27 16.79 -19.94 13.00
C GLY A 27 16.85 -18.72 12.06
N SER A 28 15.73 -18.41 11.44
CA SER A 28 15.53 -17.27 10.55
C SER A 28 15.42 -15.97 11.37
N HIS A 29 16.50 -15.22 11.42
CA HIS A 29 16.46 -13.78 11.64
C HIS A 29 16.88 -13.08 10.33
N PRO A 30 16.13 -12.10 9.82
CA PRO A 30 16.61 -11.26 8.73
C PRO A 30 17.76 -10.39 9.27
N VAL A 31 18.99 -10.84 9.02
CA VAL A 31 20.20 -10.06 9.24
C VAL A 31 20.31 -9.05 8.09
N GLY A 32 20.48 -7.79 8.45
CA GLY A 32 20.50 -6.66 7.53
C GLY A 32 21.55 -6.79 6.42
N VAL A 33 21.18 -6.31 5.24
CA VAL A 33 22.13 -5.96 4.18
C VAL A 33 22.30 -4.45 4.23
N GLY A 34 23.25 -4.02 5.06
CA GLY A 34 23.85 -2.70 4.97
C GLY A 34 25.32 -2.89 4.56
N VAL A 35 25.81 -1.91 3.79
CA VAL A 35 27.20 -1.71 3.31
C VAL A 35 27.46 -2.17 1.87
N GLY A 36 27.41 -1.19 0.96
CA GLY A 36 28.03 -1.25 -0.36
C GLY A 36 27.74 -0.01 -1.22
N GLY A 37 28.60 1.02 -1.17
CA GLY A 37 28.79 1.97 -2.27
C GLY A 37 28.31 3.41 -2.05
N VAL A 38 29.27 4.32 -1.86
CA VAL A 38 29.08 5.76 -2.04
C VAL A 38 28.89 6.03 -3.55
N GLY A 39 27.70 6.46 -3.96
CA GLY A 39 27.45 7.05 -5.30
C GLY A 39 26.42 6.33 -6.16
N GLY A 40 25.31 7.03 -6.46
CA GLY A 40 24.32 6.65 -7.48
C GLY A 40 23.13 5.86 -6.93
N ALA A 41 21.92 6.42 -7.07
CA ALA A 41 20.68 5.82 -6.58
C ALA A 41 20.41 4.45 -7.21
N ALA A 42 20.54 3.38 -6.42
CA ALA A 42 19.95 2.10 -6.74
C ALA A 42 18.48 2.13 -6.29
N ALA A 43 17.55 2.22 -7.24
CA ALA A 43 16.14 1.99 -6.99
C ALA A 43 15.96 0.51 -6.62
N GLY A 44 15.94 0.21 -5.31
CA GLY A 44 15.69 -1.14 -4.80
C GLY A 44 14.20 -1.36 -4.62
N VAL A 45 13.65 -2.34 -5.35
CA VAL A 45 12.32 -2.89 -5.10
C VAL A 45 12.34 -3.59 -3.74
N VAL A 46 11.48 -3.15 -2.80
CA VAL A 46 11.21 -3.92 -1.59
C VAL A 46 10.19 -5.00 -1.96
N ILE A 47 10.68 -6.18 -2.36
CA ILE A 47 9.86 -7.40 -2.40
C ILE A 47 9.89 -7.98 -0.99
N GLY A 48 8.75 -8.00 -0.30
CA GLY A 48 8.66 -8.59 1.03
C GLY A 48 7.26 -8.70 1.61
N ALA A 49 6.57 -9.81 1.33
CA ALA A 49 5.85 -10.68 2.27
C ALA A 49 4.84 -11.57 1.49
N LEU A 50 5.10 -12.88 1.48
CA LEU A 50 4.13 -13.86 1.02
C LEU A 50 2.98 -13.93 2.04
N GLY A 51 1.81 -13.38 1.68
CA GLY A 51 0.51 -13.73 2.30
C GLY A 51 -0.01 -12.81 3.43
N GLY A 52 -0.27 -11.53 3.14
CA GLY A 52 -1.11 -10.65 3.97
C GLY A 52 -2.36 -10.18 3.21
N PRO A 53 -3.44 -9.70 3.87
CA PRO A 53 -4.72 -9.47 3.23
C PRO A 53 -4.68 -8.28 2.25
N LEU A 54 -4.47 -8.60 0.97
CA LEU A 54 -4.74 -7.85 -0.27
C LEU A 54 -5.44 -6.46 -0.11
N GLY A 55 -4.68 -5.39 0.09
CA GLY A 55 -5.18 -4.01 0.01
C GLY A 55 -4.85 -3.07 1.17
N MET A 56 -3.78 -3.29 1.94
CA MET A 56 -3.46 -2.50 3.14
C MET A 56 -3.01 -1.06 2.84
N LEU A 57 -3.77 -0.04 3.23
CA LEU A 57 -3.30 1.35 3.15
C LEU A 57 -1.94 1.55 3.85
N ILE A 58 -0.84 1.60 3.10
CA ILE A 58 0.47 1.97 3.65
C ILE A 58 0.59 3.48 3.56
N GLY A 59 0.34 4.14 4.69
CA GLY A 59 0.74 5.53 4.89
C GLY A 59 2.27 5.63 4.97
N GLY A 60 2.93 5.95 3.84
CA GLY A 60 4.38 6.14 3.82
C GLY A 60 4.95 6.02 2.42
N GLY A 61 5.50 7.12 1.89
CA GLY A 61 5.92 7.21 0.50
C GLY A 61 7.13 6.33 0.14
N ILE A 62 7.08 5.73 -1.05
CA ILE A 62 8.25 5.21 -1.78
C ILE A 62 8.14 5.63 -3.26
N GLY A 63 9.25 6.13 -3.82
CA GLY A 63 9.42 6.38 -5.26
C GLY A 63 9.88 7.80 -5.59
N THR A 64 11.17 8.07 -5.42
CA THR A 64 11.84 9.33 -5.80
C THR A 64 11.75 9.61 -7.30
N LEU A 65 11.00 10.65 -7.69
CA LEU A 65 11.37 11.51 -8.82
C LEU A 65 11.15 12.97 -8.42
N VAL A 66 12.21 13.75 -8.63
CA VAL A 66 12.42 15.14 -8.22
C VAL A 66 11.37 16.07 -8.86
N GLY A 67 10.79 16.96 -8.06
CA GLY A 67 9.94 18.07 -8.52
C GLY A 67 9.39 18.88 -7.36
N ALA A 68 10.18 19.83 -6.86
CA ALA A 68 9.80 20.70 -5.75
C ALA A 68 8.70 21.70 -6.18
N ALA A 69 7.49 21.53 -5.63
CA ALA A 69 6.56 22.63 -5.41
C ALA A 69 5.88 22.40 -4.06
N ALA A 70 5.96 23.42 -3.20
CA ALA A 70 5.52 23.38 -1.82
C ALA A 70 4.00 23.21 -1.71
N GLY A 71 3.57 22.23 -0.92
CA GLY A 71 2.20 22.07 -0.43
C GLY A 71 2.19 21.00 0.65
N LYS A 72 1.79 21.35 1.87
CA LYS A 72 1.64 20.39 2.96
C LYS A 72 0.57 19.36 2.60
N GLY A 73 0.98 18.11 2.48
CA GLY A 73 0.09 16.96 2.40
C GLY A 73 0.93 15.73 2.15
N VAL A 74 1.07 14.86 3.16
CA VAL A 74 1.49 13.48 2.89
C VAL A 74 0.34 12.90 2.09
N ALA A 75 0.51 12.75 0.77
CA ALA A 75 -0.46 12.03 -0.04
C ALA A 75 -0.51 10.60 0.49
N GLU A 76 -1.62 10.25 1.15
CA GLU A 76 -1.87 8.88 1.59
C GLU A 76 -1.97 8.02 0.33
N ARG A 77 -1.20 6.91 0.28
CA ARG A 77 -1.12 6.04 -0.90
C ARG A 77 -1.90 4.75 -0.66
N ILE A 78 -2.41 4.19 -1.74
CA ILE A 78 -2.94 2.82 -1.76
C ILE A 78 -1.78 1.85 -1.54
N ASP A 79 -2.06 0.70 -0.91
CA ASP A 79 -1.09 -0.39 -0.72
C ASP A 79 -0.36 -0.75 -2.02
N PRO A 80 0.96 -0.54 -2.12
CA PRO A 80 1.71 -1.07 -3.24
C PRO A 80 1.64 -2.60 -3.30
N THR A 81 1.59 -3.28 -2.15
CA THR A 81 1.60 -4.74 -2.05
C THR A 81 0.26 -5.34 -2.48
N GLY A 82 -0.84 -4.80 -1.95
CA GLY A 82 -2.20 -5.19 -2.31
C GLY A 82 -2.51 -4.96 -3.79
N GLU A 83 -2.09 -3.83 -4.35
CA GLU A 83 -2.24 -3.56 -5.77
C GLU A 83 -1.38 -4.50 -6.62
N GLU A 84 -0.12 -4.77 -6.26
CA GLU A 84 0.72 -5.73 -6.98
C GLU A 84 0.05 -7.11 -7.03
N VAL A 85 -0.48 -7.62 -5.92
CA VAL A 85 -1.12 -8.94 -5.93
C VAL A 85 -2.40 -8.93 -6.77
N PHE A 86 -3.23 -7.90 -6.64
CA PHE A 86 -4.45 -7.75 -7.44
C PHE A 86 -4.13 -7.75 -8.95
N TRP A 87 -3.15 -6.94 -9.37
CA TRP A 87 -2.79 -6.85 -10.78
C TRP A 87 -2.09 -8.13 -11.27
N ARG A 88 -1.22 -8.75 -10.46
CA ARG A 88 -0.60 -10.04 -10.81
C ARG A 88 -1.67 -11.10 -11.08
N GLN A 89 -2.72 -11.16 -10.26
CA GLN A 89 -3.79 -12.14 -10.42
C GLN A 89 -4.76 -11.82 -11.56
N THR A 90 -5.04 -10.54 -11.82
CA THR A 90 -6.11 -10.14 -12.73
C THR A 90 -5.65 -9.69 -14.11
N HIS A 91 -4.38 -9.31 -14.31
CA HIS A 91 -3.91 -8.74 -15.58
C HIS A 91 -4.23 -9.64 -16.79
N ALA A 92 -4.06 -10.96 -16.65
CA ALA A 92 -4.25 -11.91 -17.74
C ALA A 92 -5.72 -12.02 -18.22
N SER A 93 -6.69 -11.59 -17.42
CA SER A 93 -8.11 -11.57 -17.79
C SER A 93 -8.59 -10.23 -18.35
N ARG A 94 -7.71 -9.22 -18.41
CA ARG A 94 -8.05 -7.88 -18.89
C ARG A 94 -8.23 -7.88 -20.41
N PRO A 95 -9.15 -7.07 -20.96
CA PRO A 95 -9.42 -7.03 -22.39
C PRO A 95 -8.24 -6.54 -23.24
N TYR A 96 -7.33 -5.78 -22.64
CA TYR A 96 -6.10 -5.28 -23.26
C TYR A 96 -4.89 -6.20 -23.03
N HIS A 97 -5.07 -7.36 -22.40
CA HIS A 97 -3.98 -8.31 -22.18
C HIS A 97 -3.50 -8.89 -23.50
N ASP A 98 -2.18 -8.92 -23.67
CA ASP A 98 -1.50 -9.53 -24.79
C ASP A 98 -0.47 -10.53 -24.26
N ALA A 99 -0.65 -11.79 -24.64
CA ALA A 99 0.15 -12.93 -24.17
C ALA A 99 1.63 -12.87 -24.58
N ARG A 100 2.03 -11.89 -25.40
CA ARG A 100 3.44 -11.62 -25.73
C ARG A 100 4.20 -10.92 -24.59
N PHE A 101 3.49 -10.33 -23.65
CA PHE A 101 4.04 -9.55 -22.53
C PHE A 101 3.74 -10.24 -21.21
N ASP A 102 4.68 -10.16 -20.27
CA ASP A 102 4.54 -10.78 -18.94
C ASP A 102 4.20 -9.74 -17.86
N TYR A 103 3.71 -10.23 -16.72
CA TYR A 103 3.33 -9.33 -15.64
C TYR A 103 4.54 -8.57 -15.08
N GLU A 104 5.58 -9.29 -14.68
CA GLU A 104 6.72 -8.77 -13.92
C GLU A 104 7.48 -7.68 -14.69
N ASN A 105 7.76 -7.92 -15.97
CA ASN A 105 8.62 -7.05 -16.76
C ASN A 105 7.84 -5.99 -17.53
N ASP A 106 6.62 -6.31 -17.97
CA ASP A 106 5.92 -5.48 -18.94
C ASP A 106 4.74 -4.71 -18.32
N TYR A 107 3.79 -5.42 -17.69
CA TYR A 107 2.56 -4.81 -17.17
C TYR A 107 2.71 -4.18 -15.77
N ALA A 108 3.52 -4.74 -14.88
CA ALA A 108 3.69 -4.21 -13.52
C ALA A 108 4.17 -2.75 -13.50
N PRO A 109 5.12 -2.31 -14.35
CA PRO A 109 5.48 -0.89 -14.46
C PRO A 109 4.32 0.00 -14.92
N ALA A 110 3.43 -0.49 -15.80
CA ALA A 110 2.29 0.27 -16.30
C ALA A 110 1.23 0.47 -15.20
N TYR A 111 0.89 -0.59 -14.48
CA TYR A 111 -0.02 -0.49 -13.33
C TYR A 111 0.52 0.44 -12.25
N SER A 112 1.80 0.27 -11.90
CA SER A 112 2.47 1.13 -10.92
C SER A 112 2.43 2.59 -11.35
N TYR A 113 2.63 2.87 -12.64
CA TYR A 113 2.58 4.23 -13.18
C TYR A 113 1.18 4.86 -13.07
N GLY A 114 0.11 4.09 -13.32
CA GLY A 114 -1.27 4.55 -13.14
C GLY A 114 -1.62 4.87 -11.69
N VAL A 115 -1.26 3.98 -10.75
CA VAL A 115 -1.45 4.22 -9.30
C VAL A 115 -0.68 5.45 -8.84
N ASP A 116 0.57 5.58 -9.27
CA ASP A 116 1.43 6.72 -8.94
C ASP A 116 0.91 8.04 -9.48
N ALA A 117 0.46 8.04 -10.74
CA ALA A 117 -0.14 9.20 -11.36
C ALA A 117 -1.36 9.65 -10.55
N ARG A 118 -2.25 8.72 -10.18
CA ARG A 118 -3.46 9.06 -9.43
C ARG A 118 -3.18 9.59 -8.03
N ALA A 119 -2.14 9.09 -7.37
CA ALA A 119 -1.73 9.58 -6.05
C ALA A 119 -1.14 11.00 -6.11
N ARG A 120 -0.41 11.35 -7.19
CA ARG A 120 0.22 12.68 -7.36
C ARG A 120 -0.76 13.74 -7.87
N MET A 121 -1.81 13.32 -8.56
CA MET A 121 -2.74 14.19 -9.28
C MET A 121 -4.16 14.00 -8.73
N ALA A 122 -4.31 14.18 -7.42
CA ALA A 122 -5.51 13.76 -6.69
C ALA A 122 -6.81 14.47 -7.09
N ASP A 123 -6.68 15.65 -7.68
CA ASP A 123 -7.73 16.56 -8.13
C ASP A 123 -8.00 16.49 -9.64
N ARG A 124 -7.25 15.67 -10.38
CA ARG A 124 -7.40 15.51 -11.83
C ARG A 124 -8.37 14.39 -12.17
N VAL A 125 -9.03 14.53 -13.31
CA VAL A 125 -9.81 13.46 -13.96
C VAL A 125 -9.00 12.87 -15.11
N TRP A 126 -9.29 11.62 -15.48
CA TRP A 126 -8.76 11.07 -16.72
C TRP A 126 -9.39 11.78 -17.92
N ASP A 127 -8.63 12.66 -18.56
CA ASP A 127 -8.97 13.35 -19.79
C ASP A 127 -7.87 13.17 -20.85
N ASP A 128 -8.15 13.57 -22.09
CA ASP A 128 -7.20 13.45 -23.21
C ASP A 128 -5.87 14.16 -22.94
N ARG A 129 -5.88 15.22 -22.12
CA ARG A 129 -4.68 15.98 -21.75
C ARG A 129 -3.81 15.18 -20.79
N LEU A 130 -4.40 14.62 -19.74
CA LEU A 130 -3.71 13.77 -18.80
C LEU A 130 -3.17 12.51 -19.49
N GLU A 131 -3.97 11.88 -20.34
CA GLU A 131 -3.53 10.72 -21.11
C GLU A 131 -2.30 11.07 -21.98
N HIS A 132 -2.33 12.22 -22.66
CA HIS A 132 -1.20 12.69 -23.45
C HIS A 132 0.05 12.97 -22.59
N GLU A 133 -0.13 13.62 -21.43
CA GLU A 133 0.95 13.90 -20.46
C GLU A 133 1.60 12.59 -19.96
N LEU A 134 0.80 11.60 -19.58
CA LEU A 134 1.27 10.29 -19.13
C LEU A 134 1.96 9.52 -20.26
N GLY A 135 1.43 9.60 -21.47
CA GLY A 135 2.05 8.97 -22.64
C GLY A 135 3.41 9.56 -22.99
N ALA A 136 3.56 10.88 -22.89
CA ALA A 136 4.84 11.56 -23.08
C ALA A 136 5.87 11.21 -21.98
N GLY A 137 5.39 10.84 -20.78
CA GLY A 137 6.19 10.43 -19.63
C GLY A 137 6.52 8.93 -19.57
N TRP A 138 5.82 8.09 -20.34
CA TRP A 138 5.92 6.64 -20.24
C TRP A 138 7.33 6.12 -20.58
N GLY A 139 7.95 6.67 -21.64
CA GLY A 139 9.28 6.26 -22.08
C GLY A 139 10.37 6.43 -21.01
N GLN A 140 10.23 7.41 -20.13
CA GLN A 140 11.19 7.68 -19.05
C GLN A 140 10.99 6.76 -17.83
N VAL A 141 9.78 6.25 -17.61
CA VAL A 141 9.42 5.50 -16.39
C VAL A 141 9.25 3.99 -16.60
N ARG A 142 9.05 3.54 -17.85
CA ARG A 142 8.78 2.12 -18.19
C ARG A 142 9.94 1.16 -17.87
N GLY A 143 11.14 1.67 -17.63
CA GLY A 143 12.32 0.86 -17.32
C GLY A 143 12.62 -0.15 -18.44
N GLN A 144 12.61 -1.44 -18.11
CA GLN A 144 12.85 -2.54 -19.05
C GLN A 144 11.58 -3.06 -19.74
N SER A 145 10.40 -2.55 -19.40
CA SER A 145 9.15 -2.94 -20.03
C SER A 145 9.24 -2.76 -21.54
N LYS A 146 8.70 -3.72 -22.28
CA LYS A 146 8.61 -3.69 -23.75
C LYS A 146 7.34 -3.00 -24.24
N LEU A 147 6.40 -2.65 -23.34
CA LEU A 147 5.16 -1.99 -23.73
C LEU A 147 5.45 -0.59 -24.26
N GLU A 148 5.11 -0.35 -25.53
CA GLU A 148 4.93 1.01 -26.03
C GLU A 148 3.69 1.65 -25.41
N TRP A 149 3.59 2.98 -25.45
CA TRP A 149 2.47 3.70 -24.83
C TRP A 149 1.11 3.17 -25.28
N ASP A 150 0.94 2.87 -26.57
CA ASP A 150 -0.32 2.35 -27.09
C ASP A 150 -0.77 1.03 -26.44
N HIS A 151 0.16 0.20 -25.96
CA HIS A 151 -0.15 -1.04 -25.23
C HIS A 151 -0.20 -0.83 -23.70
N ALA A 152 0.56 0.13 -23.18
CA ALA A 152 0.60 0.44 -21.75
C ALA A 152 -0.60 1.28 -21.28
N ARG A 153 -1.13 2.15 -22.15
CA ARG A 153 -2.19 3.13 -21.83
C ARG A 153 -3.35 2.50 -21.10
N ASP A 154 -3.87 1.38 -21.59
CA ASP A 154 -5.08 0.78 -21.03
C ASP A 154 -4.81 0.17 -19.64
N ALA A 155 -3.62 -0.37 -19.39
CA ALA A 155 -3.18 -0.83 -18.08
C ALA A 155 -2.96 0.34 -17.09
N VAL A 156 -2.35 1.44 -17.56
CA VAL A 156 -2.16 2.67 -16.79
C VAL A 156 -3.52 3.25 -16.39
N ARG A 157 -4.47 3.29 -17.35
CA ARG A 157 -5.83 3.78 -17.13
C ARG A 157 -6.61 2.90 -16.15
N ASP A 158 -6.56 1.58 -16.29
CA ASP A 158 -7.28 0.66 -15.38
C ASP A 158 -6.75 0.81 -13.92
N ALA A 159 -5.43 0.94 -13.76
CA ALA A 159 -4.82 1.27 -12.47
C ALA A 159 -5.24 2.64 -11.92
N TRP A 160 -5.27 3.67 -12.78
CA TRP A 160 -5.75 5.00 -12.41
C TRP A 160 -7.21 4.95 -11.95
N ASP A 161 -8.11 4.38 -12.75
CA ASP A 161 -9.55 4.35 -12.50
C ASP A 161 -9.89 3.53 -11.24
N ARG A 162 -9.18 2.42 -11.01
CA ARG A 162 -9.28 1.65 -9.76
C ARG A 162 -8.84 2.47 -8.55
N SER A 163 -7.71 3.15 -8.66
CA SER A 163 -7.19 4.00 -7.58
C SER A 163 -8.12 5.17 -7.29
N ASP A 164 -8.65 5.78 -8.34
CA ASP A 164 -9.54 6.94 -8.28
C ASP A 164 -10.85 6.62 -7.57
N ARG A 165 -11.47 5.46 -7.85
CA ARG A 165 -12.63 4.97 -7.09
C ARG A 165 -12.34 4.85 -5.60
N THR A 166 -11.17 4.28 -5.26
CA THR A 166 -10.76 4.11 -3.86
C THR A 166 -10.57 5.47 -3.16
N TYR A 167 -9.90 6.42 -3.81
CA TYR A 167 -9.72 7.76 -3.25
C TYR A 167 -11.05 8.52 -3.11
N ARG A 168 -11.96 8.42 -4.08
CA ARG A 168 -13.30 9.02 -3.98
C ARG A 168 -14.08 8.45 -2.80
N ALA A 169 -14.04 7.13 -2.60
CA ALA A 169 -14.69 6.49 -1.47
C ALA A 169 -14.13 7.00 -0.14
N TYR A 170 -12.80 7.11 -0.02
CA TYR A 170 -12.19 7.65 1.20
C TYR A 170 -12.51 9.12 1.42
N ASP A 171 -12.47 9.94 0.38
CA ASP A 171 -12.78 11.37 0.47
C ASP A 171 -14.24 11.61 0.86
N ALA A 172 -15.19 10.82 0.34
CA ALA A 172 -16.58 10.85 0.77
C ALA A 172 -16.75 10.40 2.23
N SER A 173 -16.13 9.28 2.61
CA SER A 173 -16.12 8.77 3.99
C SER A 173 -15.52 9.77 4.97
N ASP A 174 -14.40 10.40 4.62
CA ASP A 174 -13.74 11.40 5.44
C ASP A 174 -14.63 12.62 5.66
N ARG A 175 -15.31 13.13 4.62
CA ARG A 175 -16.25 14.25 4.76
C ARG A 175 -17.40 13.90 5.69
N TYR A 176 -17.97 12.70 5.52
CA TYR A 176 -19.06 12.23 6.36
C TYR A 176 -18.64 12.15 7.83
N TYR A 177 -17.51 11.53 8.12
CA TYR A 177 -17.06 11.34 9.49
C TYR A 177 -16.48 12.61 10.11
N ALA A 178 -15.84 13.49 9.35
CA ALA A 178 -15.35 14.76 9.87
C ALA A 178 -16.49 15.65 10.44
N ASP A 179 -17.67 15.64 9.81
CA ASP A 179 -18.84 16.41 10.30
C ASP A 179 -19.44 15.85 11.59
N GLN A 180 -19.39 14.53 11.76
CA GLN A 180 -20.01 13.83 12.89
C GLN A 180 -19.01 13.53 14.03
N PHE A 181 -17.70 13.63 13.78
CA PHE A 181 -16.65 13.20 14.69
C PHE A 181 -16.77 13.79 16.09
N GLU A 182 -17.19 15.05 16.24
CA GLU A 182 -17.33 15.65 17.57
C GLU A 182 -18.47 15.04 18.41
N ARG A 183 -19.42 14.35 17.76
CA ARG A 183 -20.65 13.80 18.35
C ARG A 183 -20.56 12.32 18.72
N VAL A 184 -19.55 11.60 18.22
CA VAL A 184 -19.41 10.16 18.50
C VAL A 184 -18.89 9.95 19.93
N ASP A 185 -19.34 8.88 20.57
CA ASP A 185 -19.09 8.57 21.97
C ASP A 185 -17.78 7.81 22.22
N TYR A 186 -17.24 7.17 21.18
CA TYR A 186 -15.99 6.40 21.23
C TYR A 186 -14.72 7.23 21.02
N ARG A 187 -14.83 8.54 20.79
CA ARG A 187 -13.66 9.42 20.64
C ARG A 187 -13.02 9.71 21.99
N GLU A 188 -11.70 9.71 22.02
CA GLU A 188 -10.96 10.23 23.16
C GLU A 188 -11.01 11.77 23.18
N ALA A 189 -11.02 12.36 24.38
CA ALA A 189 -11.23 13.80 24.55
C ALA A 189 -10.11 14.66 23.95
N ASP A 190 -8.88 14.13 23.88
CA ASP A 190 -7.70 14.78 23.31
C ASP A 190 -7.34 14.27 21.90
N ALA A 191 -8.20 13.44 21.30
CA ALA A 191 -8.01 12.93 19.95
C ALA A 191 -8.74 13.78 18.90
N GLY A 192 -8.03 14.06 17.81
CA GLY A 192 -8.59 14.74 16.65
C GLY A 192 -9.11 13.76 15.61
N PHE A 193 -9.89 14.27 14.65
CA PHE A 193 -10.38 13.46 13.54
C PHE A 193 -9.23 12.77 12.78
N ASP A 194 -8.09 13.45 12.60
CA ASP A 194 -6.90 12.88 11.93
C ASP A 194 -6.36 11.62 12.62
N ASP A 195 -6.56 11.45 13.93
CA ASP A 195 -6.17 10.23 14.65
C ASP A 195 -7.05 9.03 14.25
N TYR A 196 -8.34 9.28 14.04
CA TYR A 196 -9.37 8.30 13.72
C TYR A 196 -9.60 8.11 12.21
N ARG A 197 -9.17 9.05 11.37
CA ARG A 197 -9.36 9.00 9.91
C ARG A 197 -8.90 7.66 9.32
N PRO A 198 -7.74 7.08 9.67
CA PRO A 198 -7.34 5.78 9.15
C PRO A 198 -8.29 4.64 9.57
N ALA A 199 -8.93 4.73 10.74
CA ALA A 199 -9.88 3.72 11.22
C ALA A 199 -11.17 3.72 10.39
N TYR A 200 -11.72 4.91 10.09
CA TYR A 200 -12.90 5.03 9.22
C TYR A 200 -12.64 4.50 7.81
N ARG A 201 -11.48 4.85 7.24
CA ARG A 201 -11.09 4.34 5.91
C ARG A 201 -10.88 2.83 5.92
N TYR A 202 -10.27 2.29 6.98
CA TYR A 202 -10.09 0.85 7.13
C TYR A 202 -11.43 0.11 7.21
N GLY A 203 -12.41 0.66 7.96
CA GLY A 203 -13.78 0.12 7.99
C GLY A 203 -14.50 0.19 6.64
N THR A 204 -14.38 1.32 5.94
CA THR A 204 -14.93 1.53 4.59
C THR A 204 -14.36 0.51 3.59
N GLN A 205 -13.05 0.30 3.64
CA GLN A 205 -12.35 -0.69 2.82
C GLN A 205 -12.79 -2.11 3.17
N ALA A 206 -12.82 -2.44 4.46
CA ALA A 206 -13.24 -3.75 4.93
C ALA A 206 -14.64 -4.08 4.40
N ARG A 207 -15.57 -3.13 4.46
CA ARG A 207 -16.94 -3.32 3.96
C ARG A 207 -17.00 -3.56 2.46
N SER A 208 -16.15 -2.88 1.69
CA SER A 208 -16.02 -3.09 0.24
C SER A 208 -15.49 -4.49 -0.09
N ARG A 209 -14.60 -5.03 0.76
CA ARG A 209 -13.94 -6.32 0.53
C ARG A 209 -14.74 -7.52 1.03
N TYR A 210 -15.40 -7.35 2.17
CA TYR A 210 -16.05 -8.42 2.92
C TYR A 210 -17.56 -8.14 3.03
N GLY A 211 -18.15 -7.44 2.06
CA GLY A 211 -19.54 -6.97 2.13
C GLY A 211 -20.59 -8.09 2.24
N ASP A 212 -20.21 -9.32 1.87
CA ASP A 212 -20.98 -10.55 2.03
C ASP A 212 -20.93 -11.14 3.44
N ARG A 213 -20.00 -10.67 4.28
CA ARG A 213 -19.86 -11.07 5.68
C ARG A 213 -20.62 -10.12 6.60
N GLU A 214 -20.98 -10.63 7.76
CA GLU A 214 -21.45 -9.83 8.89
C GLU A 214 -20.27 -9.34 9.73
N TRP A 215 -20.48 -8.29 10.52
CA TRP A 215 -19.51 -7.91 11.56
C TRP A 215 -19.66 -8.86 12.75
N ASP A 216 -18.77 -9.85 12.83
CA ASP A 216 -18.67 -10.80 13.93
C ASP A 216 -17.31 -10.68 14.64
N ASP A 217 -17.15 -11.39 15.76
CA ASP A 217 -15.93 -11.38 16.56
C ASP A 217 -14.71 -11.89 15.77
N HIS A 218 -14.92 -12.76 14.78
CA HIS A 218 -13.86 -13.29 13.94
C HIS A 218 -13.34 -12.22 12.97
N LEU A 219 -14.24 -11.52 12.26
CA LEU A 219 -13.90 -10.41 11.39
C LEU A 219 -13.27 -9.26 12.18
N GLU A 220 -13.81 -8.92 13.36
CA GLU A 220 -13.21 -7.91 14.23
C GLU A 220 -11.77 -8.30 14.62
N SER A 221 -11.53 -9.57 14.99
CA SER A 221 -10.19 -10.07 15.30
C SER A 221 -9.24 -10.03 14.10
N GLU A 222 -9.71 -10.44 12.92
CA GLU A 222 -8.94 -10.36 11.67
C GLU A 222 -8.54 -8.91 11.35
N LEU A 223 -9.49 -7.98 11.45
CA LEU A 223 -9.23 -6.56 11.21
C LEU A 223 -8.25 -5.99 12.23
N GLY A 224 -8.38 -6.38 13.51
CA GLY A 224 -7.46 -5.98 14.57
C GLY A 224 -6.03 -6.47 14.36
N GLN A 225 -5.83 -7.69 13.87
CA GLN A 225 -4.51 -8.21 13.50
C GLN A 225 -3.87 -7.41 12.35
N GLY A 226 -4.69 -6.90 11.43
CA GLY A 226 -4.26 -6.07 10.31
C GLY A 226 -4.05 -4.58 10.64
N TRP A 227 -4.50 -4.11 11.80
CA TRP A 227 -4.57 -2.68 12.11
C TRP A 227 -3.19 -2.01 12.14
N ASP A 228 -2.19 -2.66 12.72
CA ASP A 228 -0.84 -2.06 12.82
C ASP A 228 -0.19 -1.82 11.45
N GLN A 229 -0.59 -2.56 10.42
CA GLN A 229 -0.16 -2.31 9.05
C GLN A 229 -1.02 -1.25 8.35
N ALA A 230 -2.32 -1.19 8.67
CA ALA A 230 -3.27 -0.27 8.03
C ALA A 230 -3.28 1.15 8.63
N LYS A 231 -2.88 1.31 9.89
CA LYS A 231 -3.02 2.57 10.64
C LYS A 231 -2.16 3.73 10.13
N GLY A 232 -1.15 3.46 9.30
CA GLY A 232 -0.23 4.48 8.78
C GLY A 232 0.36 5.35 9.88
N ASN A 233 0.13 6.67 9.82
CA ASN A 233 0.58 7.63 10.82
C ASN A 233 -0.36 7.79 12.03
N SER A 234 -1.48 7.06 12.10
CA SER A 234 -2.37 7.12 13.26
C SER A 234 -1.63 6.65 14.52
N ARG A 235 -1.84 7.38 15.62
CA ARG A 235 -1.35 6.97 16.94
C ARG A 235 -2.21 5.91 17.62
N LEU A 236 -3.42 5.62 17.11
CA LEU A 236 -4.40 4.77 17.77
C LEU A 236 -3.98 3.29 17.79
N GLY A 237 -4.09 2.65 18.95
CA GLY A 237 -4.11 1.18 19.05
C GLY A 237 -5.44 0.62 18.54
N TRP A 238 -5.50 -0.70 18.30
CA TRP A 238 -6.72 -1.34 17.79
C TRP A 238 -7.93 -1.10 18.69
N GLU A 239 -7.75 -1.19 20.01
CA GLU A 239 -8.84 -0.96 20.98
C GLU A 239 -9.47 0.43 20.87
N GLN A 240 -8.70 1.44 20.47
CA GLN A 240 -9.19 2.80 20.26
C GLN A 240 -9.83 2.96 18.86
N ALA A 241 -9.29 2.27 17.85
CA ALA A 241 -9.72 2.37 16.46
C ALA A 241 -10.94 1.51 16.10
N LYS A 242 -11.20 0.41 16.83
CA LYS A 242 -12.19 -0.60 16.44
C LYS A 242 -13.61 -0.05 16.35
N ALA A 243 -13.99 0.89 17.22
CA ALA A 243 -15.31 1.48 17.22
C ALA A 243 -15.55 2.33 15.96
N ALA A 244 -14.59 3.18 15.59
CA ALA A 244 -14.63 3.95 14.34
C ALA A 244 -14.58 3.05 13.09
N THR A 245 -13.77 1.99 13.13
CA THR A 245 -13.70 0.97 12.06
C THR A 245 -15.06 0.30 11.87
N ARG A 246 -15.70 -0.10 12.97
CA ARG A 246 -17.04 -0.72 12.97
C ARG A 246 -18.14 0.25 12.51
N ASP A 247 -18.06 1.50 12.94
CA ASP A 247 -18.98 2.56 12.53
C ASP A 247 -18.94 2.73 11.00
N ALA A 248 -17.74 2.90 10.42
CA ALA A 248 -17.55 2.99 8.97
C ALA A 248 -18.02 1.75 8.22
N TRP A 249 -17.80 0.55 8.77
CA TRP A 249 -18.29 -0.68 8.18
C TRP A 249 -19.82 -0.68 8.04
N HIS A 250 -20.54 -0.28 9.09
CA HIS A 250 -22.00 -0.32 9.11
C HIS A 250 -22.65 0.85 8.37
N ASN A 251 -21.97 1.99 8.28
CA ASN A 251 -22.52 3.22 7.70
C ASN A 251 -21.93 3.57 6.33
N VAL A 252 -21.27 2.61 5.65
CA VAL A 252 -20.62 2.85 4.36
C VAL A 252 -21.59 3.46 3.33
N GLU A 253 -22.82 2.98 3.24
CA GLU A 253 -23.83 3.45 2.27
C GLU A 253 -24.33 4.87 2.59
N ARG A 254 -24.18 5.32 3.84
CA ARG A 254 -24.49 6.70 4.24
C ARG A 254 -23.31 7.63 3.97
N ALA A 255 -22.10 7.09 4.12
CA ALA A 255 -20.85 7.80 3.90
C ALA A 255 -20.50 7.91 2.39
N LEU A 256 -20.93 6.94 1.58
CA LEU A 256 -20.76 6.86 0.14
C LEU A 256 -22.12 6.99 -0.56
N PRO A 257 -22.54 8.19 -1.00
CA PRO A 257 -23.67 8.30 -1.91
C PRO A 257 -23.39 7.51 -3.21
N GLY A 258 -24.40 6.95 -3.86
CA GLY A 258 -24.25 5.98 -4.97
C GLY A 258 -23.51 6.47 -6.23
N ASP A 259 -23.08 7.73 -6.27
CA ASP A 259 -22.14 8.25 -7.26
C ASP A 259 -20.65 8.00 -6.90
N ALA A 260 -20.37 7.63 -5.65
CA ALA A 260 -19.02 7.41 -5.13
C ALA A 260 -18.49 5.97 -5.32
N ASP A 261 -19.34 4.95 -5.34
CA ASP A 261 -18.98 3.54 -5.60
C ASP A 261 -19.18 3.12 -7.06
N GLY A 262 -19.87 3.96 -7.85
CA GLY A 262 -19.95 3.86 -9.31
C GLY A 262 -20.79 2.68 -9.78
N ASP A 263 -21.77 2.25 -8.97
CA ASP A 263 -22.66 1.15 -9.30
C ASP A 263 -23.95 1.57 -10.01
N GLY A 264 -24.17 2.86 -10.30
CA GLY A 264 -25.29 3.36 -11.10
C GLY A 264 -26.59 2.57 -10.93
N ARG A 265 -27.18 2.61 -9.73
CA ARG A 265 -28.57 2.18 -9.47
C ARG A 265 -29.37 3.23 -8.73
#